data_AF-A0A8B7C722-F1
#
_entry.id   AF-A0A8B7C722-F1
#
_cell.length_a   1.000
_cell.length_b   1.000
_cell.length_c   1.000
_cell.angle_alpha   90.00
_cell.angle_beta   90.00
_cell.angle_gamma   90.00
#
_symmetry.space_group_name_H-M   'P 1'
#
loop_
_entity.id
_entity.type
_entity.pdbx_description
1 polymer ?
#
loop_
_entity_poly.entity_id
_entity_poly.type
_entity_poly.pdbx_seq_one_letter_code
_entity_poly.pdbx_strand_id
1 'polypeptide(L)'
;MTPPSENILALNNLYHEEGEKCQVCDDAEVKKKTQRNIGWGLRQFSMLVCKKVEAKGRTTYNEVADEIIAELAPLQKSASSYVFEEKNIRRRVYDAFNVLMAIDAIVKDKKEIRWVGWSCTKSAELKRVKEVHMNLMNSIQRKARFLKELEDQFVDHQNLMLRNQRLHKSANMSSQGVALPFLLVRTSPKATVEIEISEDQQFVKFDFNGTPFNSHDGAAILKEMRCSRALETENATRGSMDGSNSIADLSGK
;
A
#
# COMPACT_ATOMS: atom_id res chain seq x y z
N MET A 1 -1.61 5.26 30.14
CA MET A 1 -2.95 5.49 29.56
C MET A 1 -2.86 5.18 28.09
N THR A 2 -3.54 4.13 27.63
CA THR A 2 -3.55 3.68 26.22
C THR A 2 -4.95 3.89 25.65
N PRO A 3 -5.12 4.53 24.48
CA PRO A 3 -6.42 4.55 23.81
C PRO A 3 -6.72 3.16 23.18
N PRO A 4 -7.99 2.75 23.11
CA PRO A 4 -8.37 1.43 22.59
C PRO A 4 -8.34 1.40 21.05
N SER A 5 -7.84 0.30 20.51
CA SER A 5 -7.92 -0.04 19.09
C SER A 5 -9.18 -0.84 18.82
N GLU A 6 -10.16 -0.32 18.09
CA GLU A 6 -11.25 -1.15 17.57
C GLU A 6 -11.95 -0.57 16.33
N ASN A 7 -12.54 -1.49 15.57
CA ASN A 7 -13.58 -1.26 14.55
C ASN A 7 -13.20 -0.72 13.15
N ILE A 8 -12.40 -1.48 12.40
CA ILE A 8 -12.41 -1.47 10.91
C ILE A 8 -12.66 -2.90 10.37
N LEU A 9 -13.81 -3.49 10.73
CA LEU A 9 -14.32 -4.74 10.14
C LEU A 9 -15.87 -4.71 10.06
N ALA A 10 -16.41 -3.77 9.28
CA ALA A 10 -17.86 -3.61 9.09
C ALA A 10 -18.25 -3.24 7.64
N LEU A 11 -17.63 -3.88 6.65
CA LEU A 11 -18.06 -3.83 5.24
C LEU A 11 -18.01 -5.22 4.60
N ASN A 12 -18.85 -6.11 5.10
CA ASN A 12 -19.34 -7.29 4.39
C ASN A 12 -20.86 -7.36 4.57
N ASN A 13 -21.56 -7.98 3.63
CA ASN A 13 -23.00 -8.21 3.57
C ASN A 13 -23.85 -7.00 3.15
N LEU A 14 -24.07 -6.87 1.83
CA LEU A 14 -25.38 -6.51 1.26
C LEU A 14 -25.46 -6.93 -0.22
N TYR A 15 -25.22 -8.21 -0.48
CA TYR A 15 -25.86 -8.90 -1.60
C TYR A 15 -27.12 -9.57 -1.03
N HIS A 16 -28.26 -8.86 -1.11
CA HIS A 16 -29.56 -9.51 -1.02
C HIS A 16 -30.10 -9.70 -2.43
N GLU A 17 -30.23 -10.95 -2.84
CA GLU A 17 -31.26 -11.33 -3.79
C GLU A 17 -32.61 -11.13 -3.11
N GLU A 18 -33.51 -10.35 -3.73
CA GLU A 18 -34.93 -10.67 -3.76
C GLU A 18 -35.48 -10.19 -5.10
N GLY A 19 -36.35 -11.00 -5.70
CA GLY A 19 -37.18 -10.58 -6.80
C GLY A 19 -38.62 -10.88 -6.45
N GLU A 20 -39.48 -9.86 -6.44
CA GLU A 20 -40.92 -10.06 -6.60
C GLU A 20 -41.64 -8.82 -7.16
N LYS A 21 -42.96 -8.92 -7.32
CA LYS A 21 -43.78 -8.12 -8.26
C LYS A 21 -44.12 -6.72 -7.77
N CYS A 22 -44.28 -5.78 -8.72
CA CYS A 22 -44.96 -4.50 -8.50
C CYS A 22 -46.46 -4.67 -8.25
N GLN A 23 -47.04 -3.76 -7.44
CA GLN A 23 -48.47 -3.42 -7.55
C GLN A 23 -48.80 -1.97 -7.09
N VAL A 24 -48.90 -1.04 -8.06
CA VAL A 24 -49.81 0.15 -8.13
C VAL A 24 -49.61 1.23 -7.01
N CYS A 25 -49.85 2.54 -7.12
CA CYS A 25 -50.59 3.47 -8.02
C CYS A 25 -49.87 4.85 -8.09
N ASP A 26 -50.34 5.87 -8.83
CA ASP A 26 -50.65 5.97 -10.28
C ASP A 26 -50.73 7.49 -10.66
N ASP A 27 -51.65 7.90 -11.54
CA ASP A 27 -52.05 9.29 -11.89
C ASP A 27 -50.99 10.32 -12.33
N ALA A 28 -50.82 10.43 -13.66
CA ALA A 28 -50.89 11.73 -14.35
C ALA A 28 -51.18 11.59 -15.86
N GLU A 29 -52.32 12.16 -16.26
CA GLU A 29 -52.62 12.80 -17.55
C GLU A 29 -52.68 12.01 -18.89
N VAL A 30 -53.74 12.29 -19.66
CA VAL A 30 -54.14 11.56 -20.87
C VAL A 30 -53.42 12.11 -22.12
N LYS A 31 -52.45 11.35 -22.64
CA LYS A 31 -52.05 11.42 -24.06
C LYS A 31 -52.31 10.08 -24.74
N LYS A 32 -52.91 10.16 -25.94
CA LYS A 32 -53.43 9.04 -26.74
C LYS A 32 -52.54 7.79 -26.64
N LYS A 33 -52.99 6.77 -25.90
CA LYS A 33 -52.37 5.44 -25.88
C LYS A 33 -52.60 4.77 -27.23
N THR A 34 -51.74 5.04 -28.21
CA THR A 34 -51.38 4.00 -29.19
C THR A 34 -51.09 2.74 -28.40
N GLN A 35 -51.67 1.60 -28.79
CA GLN A 35 -51.48 0.34 -28.08
C GLN A 35 -49.98 0.11 -27.89
N ARG A 36 -49.53 0.20 -26.63
CA ARG A 36 -48.19 -0.21 -26.28
C ARG A 36 -48.22 -1.73 -26.42
N ASN A 37 -47.74 -2.23 -27.57
CA ASN A 37 -47.28 -3.60 -27.66
C ASN A 37 -46.47 -3.88 -26.40
N ILE A 38 -46.68 -5.04 -25.80
CA ILE A 38 -45.97 -5.50 -24.59
C ILE A 38 -44.53 -5.78 -25.02
N GLY A 39 -43.81 -4.68 -25.20
CA GLY A 39 -42.68 -4.55 -26.09
C GLY A 39 -41.42 -4.53 -25.27
N TRP A 40 -40.46 -5.36 -25.69
CA TRP A 40 -39.26 -5.62 -24.93
C TRP A 40 -38.48 -4.32 -24.71
N GLY A 41 -38.17 -4.02 -23.44
CA GLY A 41 -37.46 -2.80 -23.06
C GLY A 41 -35.97 -2.90 -23.38
N LEU A 42 -35.28 -1.75 -23.46
CA LEU A 42 -33.82 -1.71 -23.66
C LEU A 42 -33.08 -2.57 -22.61
N ARG A 43 -33.55 -2.63 -21.36
CA ARG A 43 -33.00 -3.52 -20.32
C ARG A 43 -33.03 -5.01 -20.71
N GLN A 44 -34.12 -5.48 -21.32
CA GLN A 44 -34.25 -6.88 -21.74
C GLN A 44 -33.36 -7.17 -22.95
N PHE A 45 -33.30 -6.24 -23.92
CA PHE A 45 -32.37 -6.36 -25.05
C PHE A 45 -30.91 -6.35 -24.59
N SER A 46 -30.51 -5.42 -23.72
CA SER A 46 -29.14 -5.40 -23.17
C SER A 46 -28.78 -6.68 -22.42
N MET A 47 -29.73 -7.27 -21.68
CA MET A 47 -29.53 -8.55 -21.00
C MET A 47 -29.38 -9.73 -21.97
N LEU A 48 -30.20 -9.82 -23.03
CA LEU A 48 -30.06 -10.83 -24.09
C LEU A 48 -28.72 -10.69 -24.82
N VAL A 49 -28.40 -9.47 -25.27
CA VAL A 49 -27.16 -9.15 -25.98
C VAL A 49 -25.94 -9.53 -25.14
N CYS A 50 -25.94 -9.18 -23.85
CA CYS A 50 -24.88 -9.55 -22.91
C CYS A 50 -24.71 -11.07 -22.84
N LYS A 51 -25.79 -11.81 -22.54
CA LYS A 51 -25.76 -13.29 -22.46
C LYS A 51 -25.30 -13.95 -23.76
N LYS A 52 -25.69 -13.42 -24.93
CA LYS A 52 -25.33 -14.00 -26.23
C LYS A 52 -23.85 -13.81 -26.55
N VAL A 53 -23.28 -12.63 -26.27
CA VAL A 53 -21.84 -12.38 -26.44
C VAL A 53 -21.02 -13.18 -25.42
N GLU A 54 -21.47 -13.25 -24.16
CA GLU A 54 -20.82 -14.03 -23.10
C GLU A 54 -20.76 -15.53 -23.44
N ALA A 55 -21.89 -16.13 -23.85
CA ALA A 55 -21.97 -17.54 -24.19
C ALA A 55 -21.14 -17.93 -25.43
N LYS A 56 -21.00 -17.03 -26.41
CA LYS A 56 -20.21 -17.28 -27.63
C LYS A 56 -18.73 -16.95 -27.48
N GLY A 57 -18.36 -15.99 -26.64
CA GLY A 57 -17.01 -15.46 -26.48
C GLY A 57 -16.51 -14.63 -27.68
N ARG A 58 -16.82 -15.04 -28.91
CA ARG A 58 -16.57 -14.31 -30.17
C ARG A 58 -17.78 -14.40 -31.08
N THR A 59 -18.25 -13.28 -31.60
CA THR A 59 -19.48 -13.17 -32.41
C THR A 59 -19.43 -11.92 -33.27
N THR A 60 -20.34 -11.77 -34.24
CA THR A 60 -20.50 -10.52 -35.02
C THR A 60 -21.79 -9.78 -34.68
N TYR A 61 -21.92 -8.50 -35.08
CA TYR A 61 -23.14 -7.72 -34.85
C TYR A 61 -24.38 -8.33 -35.52
N ASN A 62 -24.27 -8.72 -36.80
CA ASN A 62 -25.39 -9.30 -37.54
C ASN A 62 -25.85 -10.60 -36.87
N GLU A 63 -24.90 -11.48 -36.57
CA GLU A 63 -25.14 -12.75 -35.87
C GLU A 63 -25.89 -12.59 -34.54
N VAL A 64 -25.50 -11.64 -33.68
CA VAL A 64 -26.24 -11.38 -32.42
C VAL A 64 -27.64 -10.80 -32.70
N ALA A 65 -27.78 -9.90 -33.68
CA ALA A 65 -29.06 -9.30 -34.00
C ALA A 65 -30.04 -10.33 -34.60
N ASP A 66 -29.58 -11.11 -35.57
CA ASP A 66 -30.37 -12.11 -36.31
C ASP A 66 -30.77 -13.27 -35.37
N GLU A 67 -29.91 -13.68 -34.43
CA GLU A 67 -30.27 -14.68 -33.41
C GLU A 67 -31.30 -14.16 -32.39
N ILE A 68 -31.21 -12.90 -31.96
CA ILE A 68 -32.23 -12.31 -31.06
C ILE A 68 -33.57 -12.17 -31.79
N ILE A 69 -33.57 -11.86 -33.10
CA ILE A 69 -34.77 -11.86 -33.93
C ILE A 69 -35.37 -13.28 -34.01
N ALA A 70 -34.54 -14.30 -34.26
CA ALA A 70 -34.98 -15.70 -34.32
C ALA A 70 -35.52 -16.23 -32.98
N GLU A 71 -34.94 -15.80 -31.86
CA GLU A 71 -35.38 -16.18 -30.50
C GLU A 71 -36.71 -15.51 -30.11
N LEU A 72 -37.02 -14.32 -30.66
CA LEU A 72 -38.26 -13.58 -30.41
C LEU A 72 -39.39 -13.91 -31.39
N ALA A 73 -39.07 -14.34 -32.61
CA ALA A 73 -40.03 -14.77 -33.62
C ALA A 73 -41.15 -15.70 -33.09
N PRO A 74 -40.89 -16.84 -32.40
CA PRO A 74 -41.95 -17.74 -31.95
C PRO A 74 -42.94 -17.13 -30.94
N LEU A 75 -42.65 -15.96 -30.37
CA LEU A 75 -43.56 -15.24 -29.47
C LEU A 75 -44.53 -14.27 -30.21
N GLN A 76 -44.32 -14.00 -31.50
CA GLN A 76 -45.07 -13.01 -32.28
C GLN A 76 -46.08 -13.66 -33.26
N LYS A 77 -47.38 -13.43 -33.03
CA LYS A 77 -48.48 -14.09 -33.76
C LYS A 77 -48.91 -13.42 -35.08
N SER A 78 -48.29 -12.31 -35.52
CA SER A 78 -48.73 -11.54 -36.69
C SER A 78 -47.58 -11.07 -37.61
N ALA A 79 -47.59 -11.54 -38.86
CA ALA A 79 -46.50 -11.37 -39.82
C ALA A 79 -46.12 -9.91 -40.16
N SER A 80 -47.05 -8.96 -40.05
CA SER A 80 -46.79 -7.53 -40.32
C SER A 80 -46.01 -6.81 -39.20
N SER A 81 -45.95 -7.38 -37.99
CA SER A 81 -45.22 -6.80 -36.85
C SER A 81 -43.70 -7.01 -36.98
N TYR A 82 -43.30 -8.18 -37.49
CA TYR A 82 -41.91 -8.66 -37.58
C TYR A 82 -40.94 -7.65 -38.22
N VAL A 83 -41.31 -7.03 -39.35
CA VAL A 83 -40.42 -6.13 -40.11
C VAL A 83 -40.12 -4.83 -39.32
N PHE A 84 -41.07 -4.37 -38.50
CA PHE A 84 -40.86 -3.22 -37.63
C PHE A 84 -40.01 -3.61 -36.40
N GLU A 85 -40.24 -4.80 -35.87
CA GLU A 85 -39.53 -5.31 -34.70
C GLU A 85 -38.06 -5.66 -35.03
N GLU A 86 -37.75 -6.20 -36.20
CA GLU A 86 -36.37 -6.39 -36.68
C GLU A 86 -35.57 -5.07 -36.64
N LYS A 87 -36.11 -3.99 -37.22
CA LYS A 87 -35.44 -2.68 -37.25
C LYS A 87 -35.25 -2.12 -35.84
N ASN A 88 -36.22 -2.36 -34.94
CA ASN A 88 -36.12 -1.97 -33.54
C ASN A 88 -35.02 -2.77 -32.81
N ILE A 89 -35.03 -4.10 -32.92
CA ILE A 89 -34.04 -5.00 -32.32
C ILE A 89 -32.64 -4.62 -32.80
N ARG A 90 -32.42 -4.50 -34.12
CA ARG A 90 -31.15 -4.05 -34.72
C ARG A 90 -30.66 -2.74 -34.10
N ARG A 91 -31.54 -1.75 -33.90
CA ARG A 91 -31.20 -0.47 -33.23
C ARG A 91 -30.85 -0.65 -31.74
N ARG A 92 -31.58 -1.50 -31.02
CA ARG A 92 -31.36 -1.78 -29.57
C ARG A 92 -30.08 -2.58 -29.31
N VAL A 93 -29.69 -3.49 -30.20
CA VAL A 93 -28.42 -4.22 -30.14
C VAL A 93 -27.23 -3.25 -30.20
N TYR A 94 -27.30 -2.21 -31.05
CA TYR A 94 -26.28 -1.15 -31.05
C TYR A 94 -26.23 -0.34 -29.74
N ASP A 95 -27.38 0.00 -29.14
CA ASP A 95 -27.39 0.68 -27.83
C ASP A 95 -26.70 -0.16 -26.76
N ALA A 96 -27.01 -1.47 -26.71
CA ALA A 96 -26.40 -2.40 -25.77
C ALA A 96 -24.90 -2.54 -25.98
N PHE A 97 -24.43 -2.71 -27.23
CA PHE A 97 -22.99 -2.79 -27.52
C PHE A 97 -22.24 -1.51 -27.18
N ASN A 98 -22.80 -0.33 -27.46
CA ASN A 98 -22.14 0.94 -27.13
C ASN A 98 -21.89 1.07 -25.62
N VAL A 99 -22.85 0.66 -24.79
CA VAL A 99 -22.69 0.65 -23.33
C VAL A 99 -21.71 -0.44 -22.88
N LEU A 100 -21.80 -1.66 -23.43
CA LEU A 100 -20.89 -2.77 -23.10
C LEU A 100 -19.43 -2.50 -23.50
N MET A 101 -19.20 -1.74 -24.58
CA MET A 101 -17.86 -1.25 -24.96
C MET A 101 -17.38 -0.14 -24.01
N ALA A 102 -18.25 0.79 -23.62
CA ALA A 102 -17.89 1.90 -22.72
C ALA A 102 -17.53 1.46 -21.28
N ILE A 103 -17.87 0.22 -20.91
CA ILE A 103 -17.54 -0.41 -19.62
C ILE A 103 -16.55 -1.58 -19.76
N ASP A 104 -15.82 -1.65 -20.88
CA ASP A 104 -14.78 -2.64 -21.20
C ASP A 104 -15.20 -4.12 -21.13
N ALA A 105 -16.51 -4.43 -21.12
CA ALA A 105 -17.00 -5.81 -21.07
C ALA A 105 -16.85 -6.53 -22.41
N ILE A 106 -16.89 -5.79 -23.52
CA ILE A 106 -16.68 -6.30 -24.89
C ILE A 106 -15.72 -5.41 -25.68
N VAL A 107 -14.98 -6.00 -26.61
CA VAL A 107 -14.09 -5.30 -27.54
C VAL A 107 -14.51 -5.60 -28.98
N LYS A 108 -14.59 -4.55 -29.81
CA LYS A 108 -14.92 -4.64 -31.23
C LYS A 108 -13.68 -4.47 -32.10
N ASP A 109 -13.29 -5.51 -32.84
CA ASP A 109 -12.27 -5.45 -33.88
C ASP A 109 -12.94 -5.56 -35.26
N LYS A 110 -12.99 -4.45 -36.00
CA LYS A 110 -13.66 -4.31 -37.30
C LYS A 110 -15.13 -4.79 -37.25
N LYS A 111 -15.38 -6.06 -37.59
CA LYS A 111 -16.67 -6.76 -37.62
C LYS A 111 -16.86 -7.79 -36.50
N GLU A 112 -15.78 -8.22 -35.85
CA GLU A 112 -15.77 -9.17 -34.75
C GLU A 112 -15.98 -8.45 -33.40
N ILE A 113 -16.72 -9.08 -32.51
CA ILE A 113 -17.00 -8.65 -31.14
C ILE A 113 -16.54 -9.78 -30.22
N ARG A 114 -15.63 -9.44 -29.29
CA ARG A 114 -15.06 -10.39 -28.33
C ARG A 114 -15.53 -10.05 -26.93
N TRP A 115 -16.02 -11.06 -26.20
CA TRP A 115 -16.26 -10.98 -24.77
C TRP A 115 -14.92 -10.86 -24.03
N VAL A 116 -14.78 -9.83 -23.22
CA VAL A 116 -13.62 -9.63 -22.33
C VAL A 116 -14.03 -9.86 -20.87
N GLY A 117 -15.30 -9.61 -20.56
CA GLY A 117 -15.87 -9.78 -19.23
C GLY A 117 -15.46 -8.67 -18.24
N TRP A 118 -16.12 -8.68 -17.08
CA TRP A 118 -16.08 -7.62 -16.07
C TRP A 118 -14.74 -7.47 -15.30
N SER A 119 -13.69 -8.17 -15.74
CA SER A 119 -12.41 -8.35 -15.02
C SER A 119 -11.26 -7.49 -15.54
N CYS A 120 -11.34 -6.92 -16.74
CA CYS A 120 -10.24 -6.15 -17.33
C CYS A 120 -9.89 -4.92 -16.48
N THR A 121 -10.87 -4.05 -16.23
CA THR A 121 -10.74 -2.83 -15.42
C THR A 121 -10.36 -3.14 -13.96
N LYS A 122 -10.96 -4.20 -13.38
CA LYS A 122 -10.67 -4.64 -12.00
C LYS A 122 -9.23 -5.09 -11.81
N SER A 123 -8.62 -5.74 -12.81
CA SER A 123 -7.24 -6.23 -12.72
C SER A 123 -6.21 -5.09 -12.72
N ALA A 124 -6.41 -4.08 -13.57
CA ALA A 124 -5.54 -2.90 -13.63
C ALA A 124 -5.64 -2.06 -12.34
N GLU A 125 -6.87 -1.79 -11.88
CA GLU A 125 -7.10 -1.02 -10.66
C GLU A 125 -6.59 -1.76 -9.42
N LEU A 126 -6.79 -3.08 -9.32
CA LEU A 126 -6.24 -3.88 -8.22
C LEU A 126 -4.71 -3.85 -8.18
N LYS A 127 -4.03 -3.86 -9.34
CA LYS A 127 -2.56 -3.70 -9.40
C LYS A 127 -2.14 -2.32 -8.87
N ARG A 128 -2.80 -1.25 -9.34
CA ARG A 128 -2.54 0.13 -8.91
C ARG A 128 -2.73 0.30 -7.40
N VAL A 129 -3.83 -0.23 -6.84
CA VAL A 129 -4.11 -0.18 -5.40
C VAL A 129 -3.07 -0.96 -4.59
N LYS A 130 -2.65 -2.15 -5.05
CA LYS A 130 -1.57 -2.93 -4.41
C LYS A 130 -0.24 -2.19 -4.40
N GLU A 131 0.11 -1.51 -5.48
CA GLU A 131 1.33 -0.71 -5.57
C GLU A 131 1.31 0.51 -4.65
N VAL A 132 0.19 1.24 -4.60
CA VAL A 132 0.00 2.35 -3.63
C VAL A 132 0.10 1.84 -2.19
N HIS A 133 -0.52 0.69 -1.88
CA HIS A 133 -0.44 0.07 -0.56
C HIS A 133 1.01 -0.30 -0.20
N MET A 134 1.75 -0.97 -1.09
CA MET A 134 3.16 -1.32 -0.87
C MET A 134 4.03 -0.08 -0.63
N ASN A 135 3.85 0.97 -1.43
CA ASN A 135 4.58 2.23 -1.27
C ASN A 135 4.26 2.94 0.04
N LEU A 136 2.99 2.89 0.49
CA LEU A 136 2.58 3.42 1.79
C LEU A 136 3.20 2.62 2.94
N MET A 137 3.18 1.30 2.89
CA MET A 137 3.81 0.42 3.89
C MET A 137 5.33 0.68 3.99
N ASN A 138 6.03 0.79 2.86
CA ASN A 138 7.45 1.16 2.82
C ASN A 138 7.72 2.57 3.37
N SER A 139 6.77 3.50 3.25
CA SER A 139 6.85 4.84 3.84
C SER A 139 6.66 4.79 5.37
N ILE A 140 5.67 4.04 5.85
CA ILE A 140 5.41 3.81 7.28
C ILE A 140 6.61 3.15 7.94
N GLN A 141 7.18 2.08 7.34
CA GLN A 141 8.34 1.38 7.91
C GLN A 141 9.58 2.27 8.00
N ARG A 142 9.84 3.12 6.99
CA ARG A 142 10.94 4.10 7.04
C ARG A 142 10.72 5.15 8.13
N LYS A 143 9.51 5.69 8.26
CA LYS A 143 9.16 6.66 9.32
C LYS A 143 9.28 6.04 10.72
N ALA A 144 8.86 4.79 10.89
CA ALA A 144 8.97 4.07 12.17
C ALA A 144 10.44 3.84 12.57
N ARG A 145 11.30 3.43 11.62
CA ARG A 145 12.74 3.30 11.87
C ARG A 145 13.39 4.63 12.24
N PHE A 146 13.12 5.67 11.46
CA PHE A 146 13.67 7.01 11.71
C PHE A 146 13.20 7.60 13.05
N LEU A 147 11.93 7.41 13.42
CA LEU A 147 11.42 7.80 14.73
C LEU A 147 12.14 7.07 15.87
N LYS A 148 12.45 5.77 15.69
CA LYS A 148 13.21 5.00 16.68
C LYS A 148 14.67 5.47 16.79
N GLU A 149 15.30 5.84 15.68
CA GLU A 149 16.64 6.46 15.66
C GLU A 149 16.65 7.81 16.39
N LEU A 150 15.62 8.65 16.21
CA LEU A 150 15.46 9.92 16.93
C LEU A 150 15.21 9.73 18.44
N GLU A 151 14.36 8.77 18.82
CA GLU A 151 14.12 8.42 20.23
C GLU A 151 15.43 7.99 20.92
N ASP A 152 16.19 7.11 20.25
CA ASP A 152 17.48 6.65 20.74
C ASP A 152 18.48 7.81 20.91
N GLN A 153 18.59 8.71 19.92
CA GLN A 153 19.45 9.90 20.02
C GLN A 153 19.04 10.84 21.17
N PHE A 154 17.73 11.02 21.38
CA PHE A 154 17.21 11.83 22.49
C PHE A 154 17.57 11.24 23.85
N VAL A 155 17.37 9.92 24.02
CA VAL A 155 17.76 9.19 25.24
C VAL A 155 19.28 9.27 25.46
N ASP A 156 20.09 9.13 24.42
CA ASP A 156 21.54 9.19 24.52
C ASP A 156 22.03 10.59 24.92
N HIS A 157 21.44 11.66 24.37
CA HIS A 157 21.70 13.04 24.82
C HIS A 157 21.29 13.27 26.28
N GLN A 158 20.11 12.81 26.71
CA GLN A 158 19.69 12.92 28.11
C GLN A 158 20.65 12.18 29.05
N ASN A 159 21.08 10.97 28.67
CA ASN A 159 22.05 10.18 29.42
C ASN A 159 23.42 10.89 29.53
N LEU A 160 23.91 11.50 28.44
CA LEU A 160 25.13 12.31 28.46
C LEU A 160 24.99 13.51 29.40
N MET A 161 23.90 14.28 29.30
CA MET A 161 23.65 15.43 30.17
C MET A 161 23.60 15.03 31.65
N LEU A 162 22.87 13.97 31.98
CA LEU A 162 22.75 13.46 33.36
C LEU A 162 24.09 12.92 33.90
N ARG A 163 24.88 12.24 33.06
CA ARG A 163 26.26 11.81 33.42
C ARG A 163 27.13 13.01 33.74
N ASN A 164 27.17 14.01 32.85
CA ASN A 164 28.00 15.19 33.02
C ASN A 164 27.58 16.01 34.26
N GLN A 165 26.28 16.21 34.48
CA GLN A 165 25.77 16.87 35.68
C GLN A 165 26.18 16.18 36.99
N ARG A 166 26.27 14.84 37.02
CA ARG A 166 26.74 14.10 38.20
C ARG A 166 28.23 14.33 38.43
N LEU A 167 29.04 14.26 37.37
CA LEU A 167 30.49 14.50 37.43
C LEU A 167 30.83 15.94 37.85
N HIS A 168 30.07 16.94 37.40
CA HIS A 168 30.24 18.33 37.84
C HIS A 168 29.89 18.54 39.33
N LYS A 169 28.98 17.73 39.90
CA LYS A 169 28.62 17.81 41.33
C LYS A 169 29.63 17.14 42.26
N SER A 170 30.47 16.23 41.77
CA SER A 170 31.46 15.49 42.58
C SER A 170 32.85 16.15 42.69
N ALA A 171 32.95 17.44 42.33
CA ALA A 171 34.15 18.30 42.37
C ALA A 171 35.27 18.02 41.35
N ASN A 172 36.03 19.08 41.05
CA ASN A 172 37.25 19.14 40.24
C ASN A 172 37.27 18.35 38.93
N MET A 173 36.52 18.84 37.94
CA MET A 173 36.87 18.65 36.53
C MET A 173 37.18 20.01 35.92
N SER A 174 38.42 20.18 35.45
CA SER A 174 38.77 21.20 34.46
C SER A 174 37.87 21.06 33.23
N SER A 175 37.69 22.14 32.48
CA SER A 175 36.80 22.22 31.30
C SER A 175 37.34 21.45 30.08
N GLN A 176 37.73 20.19 30.27
CA GLN A 176 38.37 19.33 29.28
C GLN A 176 37.35 18.35 28.70
N GLY A 177 36.59 18.84 27.71
CA GLY A 177 35.61 18.04 26.96
C GLY A 177 35.30 18.69 25.62
N VAL A 178 34.87 17.89 24.64
CA VAL A 178 34.46 18.39 23.32
C VAL A 178 32.96 18.63 23.33
N ALA A 179 32.54 19.86 22.98
CA ALA A 179 31.12 20.21 22.87
C ALA A 179 30.51 19.66 21.57
N LEU A 180 29.21 19.33 21.61
CA LEU A 180 28.44 19.00 20.41
C LEU A 180 27.99 20.29 19.70
N PRO A 181 27.86 20.30 18.36
CA PRO A 181 28.18 19.21 17.43
C PRO A 181 29.68 19.13 17.10
N PHE A 182 30.19 17.91 16.90
CA PHE A 182 31.53 17.66 16.38
C PHE A 182 31.54 16.48 15.41
N LEU A 183 32.61 16.37 14.63
CA LEU A 183 32.94 15.21 13.80
C LEU A 183 34.28 14.64 14.28
N LEU A 184 34.32 13.34 14.58
CA LEU A 184 35.55 12.62 14.90
C LEU A 184 36.07 11.92 13.65
N VAL A 185 37.33 12.14 13.29
CA VAL A 185 38.03 11.35 12.26
C VAL A 185 39.06 10.47 12.95
N ARG A 186 38.98 9.15 12.71
CA ARG A 186 39.83 8.12 13.31
C ARG A 186 40.63 7.42 12.23
N THR A 187 41.94 7.36 12.40
CA THR A 187 42.87 6.60 11.54
C THR A 187 43.81 5.73 12.39
N SER A 188 44.76 5.04 11.75
CA SER A 188 45.78 4.24 12.42
C SER A 188 46.68 5.12 13.31
N PRO A 189 47.11 4.66 14.51
CA PRO A 189 48.10 5.37 15.33
C PRO A 189 49.47 5.56 14.65
N LYS A 190 49.71 4.87 13.53
CA LYS A 190 50.93 4.97 12.70
C LYS A 190 50.71 5.79 11.41
N ALA A 191 49.54 6.40 11.22
CA ALA A 191 49.24 7.21 10.04
C ALA A 191 49.98 8.55 10.10
N THR A 192 50.61 8.96 9.00
CA THR A 192 51.08 10.34 8.82
C THR A 192 49.97 11.12 8.12
N VAL A 193 49.37 12.07 8.83
CA VAL A 193 48.31 12.93 8.31
C VAL A 193 48.85 14.34 8.08
N GLU A 194 48.75 14.82 6.86
CA GLU A 194 49.05 16.20 6.50
C GLU A 194 47.76 17.02 6.55
N ILE A 195 47.83 18.22 7.16
CA ILE A 195 46.67 19.07 7.40
C ILE A 195 46.96 20.45 6.84
N GLU A 196 46.19 20.84 5.82
CA GLU A 196 46.20 22.18 5.25
C GLU A 196 44.93 22.90 5.71
N ILE A 197 45.09 24.05 6.36
CA ILE A 197 43.99 24.90 6.83
C ILE A 197 44.04 26.20 6.01
N SER A 198 42.92 26.62 5.45
CA SER A 198 42.82 27.90 4.74
C SER A 198 42.97 29.09 5.70
N GLU A 199 43.43 30.22 5.19
CA GLU A 199 43.66 31.43 6.00
C GLU A 199 42.38 31.95 6.70
N ASP A 200 41.22 31.77 6.05
CA ASP A 200 39.89 32.09 6.57
C ASP A 200 39.28 31.01 7.49
N GLN A 201 40.01 29.90 7.71
CA GLN A 201 39.61 28.72 8.48
C GLN A 201 38.29 28.06 8.02
N GLN A 202 37.79 28.37 6.82
CA GLN A 202 36.58 27.77 6.27
C GLN A 202 36.82 26.38 5.67
N PHE A 203 38.06 26.10 5.25
CA PHE A 203 38.44 24.84 4.61
C PHE A 203 39.60 24.19 5.36
N VAL A 204 39.43 22.91 5.67
CA VAL A 204 40.49 22.04 6.19
C VAL A 204 40.59 20.83 5.27
N LYS A 205 41.76 20.64 4.66
CA LYS A 205 42.10 19.45 3.87
C LYS A 205 42.97 18.54 4.72
N PHE A 206 42.60 17.26 4.75
CA PHE A 206 43.37 16.19 5.38
C PHE A 206 43.88 15.26 4.28
N ASP A 207 45.19 15.07 4.19
CA ASP A 207 45.78 13.98 3.41
C ASP A 207 46.26 12.88 4.36
N PHE A 208 45.79 11.65 4.13
CA PHE A 208 46.12 10.48 4.95
C PHE A 208 47.23 9.63 4.33
N ASN A 209 47.86 10.09 3.23
CA ASN A 209 48.96 9.39 2.55
C ASN A 209 48.60 7.95 2.16
N GLY A 210 47.36 7.73 1.70
CA GLY A 210 46.81 6.41 1.36
C GLY A 210 46.37 5.54 2.56
N THR A 211 46.52 6.02 3.80
CA THR A 211 46.07 5.31 5.00
C THR A 211 44.54 5.40 5.16
N PRO A 212 43.82 4.31 5.46
CA PRO A 212 42.38 4.36 5.68
C PRO A 212 42.02 5.18 6.94
N PHE A 213 40.87 5.84 6.89
CA PHE A 213 40.26 6.56 8.01
C PHE A 213 38.75 6.28 8.07
N ASN A 214 38.16 6.47 9.25
CA ASN A 214 36.73 6.43 9.49
C ASN A 214 36.28 7.79 10.04
N SER A 215 35.11 8.27 9.65
CA SER A 215 34.47 9.45 10.22
C SER A 215 33.23 9.04 11.03
N HIS A 216 33.04 9.69 12.18
CA HIS A 216 31.94 9.45 13.11
C HIS A 216 31.38 10.78 13.58
N ASP A 217 30.06 10.97 13.48
CA ASP A 217 29.39 12.13 14.07
C ASP A 217 29.13 11.93 15.57
N GLY A 218 28.72 13.00 16.26
CA GLY A 218 28.40 12.92 17.69
C GLY A 218 27.35 11.86 18.04
N ALA A 219 26.39 11.59 17.14
CA ALA A 219 25.33 10.60 17.35
C ALA A 219 25.86 9.16 17.26
N ALA A 220 26.75 8.84 16.31
CA ALA A 220 27.40 7.54 16.21
C ALA A 220 28.27 7.24 17.44
N ILE A 221 29.02 8.24 17.92
CA ILE A 221 29.85 8.10 19.14
C ILE A 221 28.98 7.90 20.39
N LEU A 222 27.85 8.61 20.50
CA LEU A 222 26.87 8.41 21.58
C LEU A 222 26.30 6.99 21.59
N LYS A 223 25.93 6.47 20.42
CA LYS A 223 25.44 5.10 20.24
C LYS A 223 26.50 4.06 20.62
N GLU A 224 27.76 4.27 20.23
CA GLU A 224 28.89 3.39 20.58
C GLU A 224 29.14 3.40 22.10
N MET A 225 29.11 4.57 22.76
CA MET A 225 29.20 4.67 24.22
C MET A 225 28.06 3.92 24.94
N ARG A 226 26.84 3.94 24.40
CA ARG A 226 25.72 3.15 24.94
C ARG A 226 25.95 1.65 24.77
N CYS A 227 26.36 1.21 23.58
CA CYS A 227 26.56 -0.22 23.27
C CYS A 227 27.69 -0.83 24.11
N SER A 228 28.82 -0.15 24.28
CA SER A 228 29.92 -0.61 25.13
C SER A 228 29.48 -0.84 26.57
N ARG A 229 28.69 0.09 27.13
CA ARG A 229 28.18 0.00 28.49
C ARG A 229 27.20 -1.16 28.70
N ALA A 230 26.42 -1.52 27.68
CA ALA A 230 25.52 -2.67 27.74
C ALA A 230 26.30 -4.00 27.89
N LEU A 231 27.39 -4.15 27.11
CA LEU A 231 28.27 -5.31 27.16
C LEU A 231 29.00 -5.43 28.51
N GLU A 232 29.42 -4.29 29.10
CA GLU A 232 29.99 -4.26 30.45
C GLU A 232 28.99 -4.79 31.50
N THR A 233 27.71 -4.39 31.44
CA THR A 233 26.69 -4.91 32.36
C THR A 233 26.43 -6.40 32.17
N GLU A 234 26.39 -6.92 30.95
CA GLU A 234 26.21 -8.36 30.70
C GLU A 234 27.39 -9.18 31.24
N ASN A 235 28.62 -8.71 31.00
CA ASN A 235 29.83 -9.39 31.49
C ASN A 235 29.94 -9.34 33.02
N ALA A 236 29.61 -8.21 33.66
CA ALA A 236 29.59 -8.09 35.12
C ALA A 236 28.55 -9.03 35.76
N THR A 237 27.38 -9.19 35.12
CA THR A 237 26.32 -10.09 35.60
C THR A 237 26.74 -11.56 35.52
N ARG A 238 27.52 -11.95 34.50
CA ARG A 238 28.06 -13.31 34.36
C ARG A 238 29.22 -13.58 35.32
N GLY A 239 30.15 -12.63 35.48
CA GLY A 239 31.29 -12.76 36.38
C GLY A 239 30.93 -12.88 37.88
N SER A 240 29.75 -12.39 38.28
CA SER A 240 29.26 -12.49 39.66
C SER A 240 28.71 -13.87 40.05
N MET A 241 28.46 -14.78 39.11
CA MET A 241 27.90 -16.11 39.40
C MET A 241 28.94 -17.23 39.54
N ASP A 242 30.20 -17.01 39.15
CA ASP A 242 31.24 -18.04 39.09
C ASP A 242 32.20 -18.03 40.31
N GLY A 243 31.93 -17.15 41.29
CA GLY A 243 32.79 -16.93 42.47
C GLY A 243 32.39 -17.71 43.73
N SER A 244 31.41 -18.60 43.68
CA SER A 244 30.75 -19.17 44.87
C SER A 244 30.79 -20.70 44.94
N ASN A 245 31.97 -21.30 44.73
CA ASN A 245 32.24 -22.68 45.12
C ASN A 245 33.72 -22.89 45.50
N SER A 246 34.06 -22.50 46.73
CA SER A 246 35.24 -23.01 47.44
C SER A 246 34.85 -23.19 48.91
N ILE A 247 34.21 -24.32 49.19
CA ILE A 247 33.94 -24.77 50.57
C ILE A 247 35.23 -25.41 51.08
N ALA A 248 35.76 -24.87 52.18
CA ALA A 248 36.92 -25.44 52.86
C ALA A 248 36.57 -26.82 53.44
N ASP A 249 37.38 -27.82 53.11
CA ASP A 249 37.33 -29.13 53.78
C ASP A 249 38.24 -29.09 55.01
N LEU A 250 37.63 -29.19 56.20
CA LEU A 250 38.30 -29.20 57.50
C LEU A 250 37.65 -30.27 58.38
N SER A 251 38.49 -31.09 59.01
CA SER A 251 38.16 -32.24 59.88
C SER A 251 37.66 -33.48 59.11
N GLY A 252 38.25 -34.67 59.24
CA GLY A 252 39.40 -35.10 60.05
C GLY A 252 39.11 -36.37 60.84
N LYS A 253 39.78 -37.48 60.47
CA LYS A 253 40.16 -38.63 61.31
C LYS A 253 40.98 -39.64 60.50
#